data_AF-V4XVF8-F1
#
_entry.id   AF-V4XVF8-F1
#
_cell.length_a   1.000
_cell.length_b   1.000
_cell.length_c   1.000
_cell.angle_alpha   90.00
_cell.angle_beta   90.00
_cell.angle_gamma   90.00
#
_symmetry.space_group_name_H-M   'P 1'
#
loop_
_entity.id
_entity.type
_entity.pdbx_description
1 polymer ?
#
loop_
_entity_poly.entity_id
_entity_poly.type
_entity_poly.pdbx_seq_one_letter_code
_entity_poly.pdbx_strand_id
1 'polypeptide(L)'
;MTNDNTRSKANAVFFSLIMVLSMVGVGFAAGPAAAANQGSVTFNDQQLDDGSVDVDVSGLAGGSTPNEVTAVVTYTNSAGNPVAAGATTTNVGSASGTVSVSIGDAGGFPGSHTAHLFNPDDLSASGVPIGSELASSTVNDRFAFDSAFVQRSDREGKEIVNGSTIYQGEDDLVFLRANNNTVSPAALQKTAGNDEGTSLNLPIGEDAATGSYATDDGFSVVVQEPRITTSEVQLPSGNDIEEVSTSNADSLTINAEWNFADAEDIEVTVEDPSGADITNVVTNSDTIGSSPGSVGLDLSEEDA
;
A
#
# COMPACT_ATOMS: atom_id res chain seq x y z
N MET A 1 24.43 -32.07 49.86
CA MET A 1 23.16 -31.35 49.61
C MET A 1 23.52 -30.14 48.79
N THR A 2 23.48 -30.29 47.46
CA THR A 2 23.68 -29.19 46.53
C THR A 2 22.30 -28.86 46.00
N ASN A 3 21.85 -27.65 46.30
CA ASN A 3 20.49 -27.19 46.05
C ASN A 3 20.48 -26.59 44.64
N ASP A 4 20.17 -27.40 43.63
CA ASP A 4 19.92 -26.93 42.27
C ASP A 4 18.57 -26.21 42.25
N ASN A 5 18.61 -24.91 42.51
CA ASN A 5 17.52 -23.99 42.21
C ASN A 5 17.65 -23.54 40.74
N THR A 6 17.36 -24.42 39.78
CA THR A 6 16.92 -23.99 38.46
C THR A 6 15.50 -23.48 38.59
N ARG A 7 15.34 -22.29 39.15
CA ARG A 7 14.13 -21.50 38.90
C ARG A 7 14.24 -21.09 37.43
N SER A 8 13.59 -21.86 36.55
CA SER A 8 13.13 -21.34 35.27
C SER A 8 12.30 -20.10 35.61
N LYS A 9 12.89 -18.93 35.37
CA LYS A 9 12.11 -17.73 35.22
C LYS A 9 11.56 -17.85 33.81
N ALA A 10 10.28 -18.17 33.68
CA ALA A 10 9.59 -17.84 32.45
C ALA A 10 9.49 -16.31 32.45
N ASN A 11 10.45 -15.63 31.82
CA ASN A 11 10.27 -14.22 31.51
C ASN A 11 9.22 -14.17 30.42
N ALA A 12 7.99 -13.80 30.81
CA ALA A 12 6.90 -13.61 29.86
C ALA A 12 7.14 -12.29 29.13
N VAL A 13 7.46 -12.39 27.84
CA VAL A 13 7.42 -11.26 26.91
C VAL A 13 5.97 -11.12 26.47
N PHE A 14 5.43 -9.90 26.54
CA PHE A 14 4.08 -9.61 26.08
C PHE A 14 4.13 -9.04 24.67
N PHE A 15 3.25 -9.54 23.82
CA PHE A 15 3.10 -9.09 22.45
C PHE A 15 1.70 -8.52 22.29
N SER A 16 1.60 -7.37 21.64
CA SER A 16 0.33 -6.79 21.23
C SER A 16 0.38 -6.36 19.79
N LEU A 17 -0.73 -6.57 19.08
CA LEU A 17 -0.97 -6.04 17.75
C LEU A 17 -2.09 -5.03 17.85
N ILE A 18 -1.86 -3.84 17.32
CA ILE A 18 -2.84 -2.76 17.31
C ILE A 18 -3.02 -2.29 15.87
N MET A 19 -4.24 -1.91 15.49
CA MET A 19 -4.51 -1.28 14.20
C MET A 19 -3.86 0.11 14.18
N VAL A 20 -3.06 0.41 13.15
CA VAL A 20 -2.55 1.76 12.90
C VAL A 20 -3.63 2.56 12.17
N LEU A 21 -3.79 3.85 12.46
CA LEU A 21 -4.72 4.73 11.73
C LEU A 21 -4.07 5.46 10.55
N SER A 22 -2.96 4.96 10.01
CA SER A 22 -2.36 5.52 8.81
C SER A 22 -1.21 4.65 8.29
N MET A 23 -1.40 4.01 7.13
CA MET A 23 -0.32 3.78 6.16
C MET A 23 -0.86 3.49 4.75
N VAL A 24 -0.25 4.11 3.74
CA VAL A 24 -0.51 3.84 2.31
C VAL A 24 0.47 2.74 1.87
N GLY A 25 -0.02 1.52 1.63
CA GLY A 25 0.78 0.33 1.30
C GLY A 25 0.66 -0.13 -0.17
N VAL A 26 1.81 -0.23 -0.85
CA VAL A 26 1.98 -0.54 -2.29
C VAL A 26 2.22 -2.04 -2.53
N GLY A 27 1.56 -2.63 -3.51
CA GLY A 27 1.86 -3.98 -4.02
C GLY A 27 2.81 -3.96 -5.24
N PHE A 28 4.01 -4.53 -5.10
CA PHE A 28 4.98 -4.62 -6.21
C PHE A 28 4.64 -5.75 -7.19
N ALA A 29 4.51 -5.42 -8.47
CA ALA A 29 4.44 -6.38 -9.57
C ALA A 29 5.58 -6.14 -10.57
N ALA A 30 6.71 -6.83 -10.39
CA ALA A 30 7.81 -6.82 -11.35
C ALA A 30 7.48 -7.73 -12.56
N GLY A 31 7.34 -7.16 -13.76
CA GLY A 31 7.28 -7.93 -15.00
C GLY A 31 8.62 -8.01 -15.75
N PRO A 32 8.74 -8.94 -16.71
CA PRO A 32 9.99 -9.18 -17.42
C PRO A 32 10.30 -8.09 -18.45
N ALA A 33 11.53 -7.59 -18.44
CA ALA A 33 12.06 -6.62 -19.39
C ALA A 33 12.54 -7.29 -20.68
N ALA A 34 12.10 -6.77 -21.84
CA ALA A 34 12.74 -6.99 -23.13
C ALA A 34 13.68 -5.81 -23.45
N ALA A 35 14.86 -6.11 -23.97
CA ALA A 35 15.99 -5.19 -24.05
C ALA A 35 15.96 -4.26 -25.28
N ALA A 36 15.99 -2.94 -25.04
CA ALA A 36 16.72 -1.94 -25.86
C ALA A 36 16.92 -0.57 -25.14
N ASN A 37 16.91 -0.54 -23.80
CA ASN A 37 17.53 0.47 -22.92
C ASN A 37 17.53 -0.20 -21.55
N GLN A 38 18.61 -0.16 -20.78
CA GLN A 38 18.62 -0.77 -19.45
C GLN A 38 18.26 0.28 -18.40
N GLY A 39 17.53 -0.13 -17.37
CA GLY A 39 17.15 0.69 -16.25
C GLY A 39 16.07 0.01 -15.40
N SER A 40 15.88 0.50 -14.19
CA SER A 40 14.75 0.18 -13.34
C SER A 40 13.88 1.41 -13.16
N VAL A 41 12.63 1.17 -12.80
CA VAL A 41 11.71 2.21 -12.37
C VAL A 41 11.17 1.83 -11.01
N THR A 42 10.98 2.83 -10.16
CA THR A 42 10.27 2.73 -8.90
C THR A 42 9.19 3.79 -8.94
N PHE A 43 7.96 3.35 -8.73
CA PHE A 43 6.80 4.22 -8.71
C PHE A 43 6.08 3.96 -7.39
N ASN A 44 6.34 4.82 -6.42
CA ASN A 44 5.76 4.72 -5.09
C ASN A 44 4.37 5.35 -5.07
N ASP A 45 3.55 4.89 -4.14
CA ASP A 45 2.27 5.52 -3.84
C ASP A 45 2.50 6.96 -3.43
N GLN A 46 1.69 7.84 -4.00
CA GLN A 46 1.93 9.27 -3.89
C GLN A 46 0.66 10.07 -4.16
N GLN A 47 0.71 11.33 -3.77
CA GLN A 47 -0.29 12.32 -4.17
C GLN A 47 0.17 13.01 -5.45
N LEU A 48 -0.80 13.42 -6.26
CA LEU A 48 -0.60 14.19 -7.46
C LEU A 48 -0.16 15.62 -7.10
N ASP A 49 1.13 15.88 -6.93
CA ASP A 49 1.64 17.21 -6.55
C ASP A 49 1.62 18.19 -7.75
N ASP A 50 0.89 19.30 -7.62
CA ASP A 50 0.67 20.30 -8.68
C ASP A 50 0.34 19.69 -10.07
N GLY A 51 -0.47 18.63 -10.08
CA GLY A 51 -0.83 17.94 -11.32
C GLY A 51 0.25 17.03 -11.90
N SER A 52 1.29 16.70 -11.13
CA SER A 52 2.39 15.83 -11.55
C SER A 52 2.61 14.69 -10.55
N VAL A 53 3.26 13.62 -11.03
CA VAL A 53 3.73 12.50 -10.20
C VAL A 53 5.22 12.29 -10.43
N ASP A 54 5.92 11.82 -9.41
CA ASP A 54 7.34 11.53 -9.47
C ASP A 54 7.59 10.05 -9.75
N VAL A 55 8.46 9.80 -10.73
CA VAL A 55 8.88 8.46 -11.16
C VAL A 55 10.39 8.36 -10.95
N ASP A 56 10.81 7.51 -10.02
CA ASP A 56 12.22 7.30 -9.75
C ASP A 56 12.80 6.30 -10.76
N VAL A 57 13.92 6.68 -11.35
CA VAL A 57 14.59 5.89 -12.39
C VAL A 57 16.02 5.62 -11.98
N SER A 58 16.52 4.42 -12.28
CA SER A 58 17.89 4.04 -11.97
C SER A 58 18.49 3.14 -13.03
N GLY A 59 19.82 3.04 -13.06
CA GLY A 59 20.54 2.17 -13.98
C GLY A 59 20.33 2.51 -15.46
N LEU A 60 19.95 3.76 -15.78
CA LEU A 60 19.72 4.20 -17.15
C LEU A 60 21.00 4.03 -17.98
N ALA A 61 20.92 3.17 -19.00
CA ALA A 61 22.03 2.92 -19.90
C ALA A 61 21.53 2.56 -21.32
N GLY A 62 21.92 3.39 -22.29
CA GLY A 62 21.54 3.29 -23.70
C GLY A 62 20.82 4.55 -24.21
N GLY A 63 20.24 4.49 -25.42
CA GLY A 63 19.65 5.63 -26.13
C GLY A 63 20.63 6.43 -27.00
N SER A 64 20.12 7.22 -27.95
CA SER A 64 20.94 8.16 -28.75
C SER A 64 21.54 9.29 -27.92
N THR A 65 20.92 9.56 -26.77
CA THR A 65 21.23 10.61 -25.79
C THR A 65 21.37 9.95 -24.41
N PRO A 66 22.55 10.01 -23.78
CA PRO A 66 22.76 9.39 -22.47
C PRO A 66 21.78 9.94 -21.43
N ASN A 67 21.16 9.06 -20.65
CA ASN A 67 20.25 9.38 -19.54
C ASN A 67 18.96 10.10 -19.96
N GLU A 68 18.61 10.09 -21.24
CA GLU A 68 17.29 10.55 -21.70
C GLU A 68 16.29 9.39 -21.64
N VAL A 69 15.12 9.66 -21.06
CA VAL A 69 14.07 8.67 -20.87
C VAL A 69 12.70 9.32 -21.11
N THR A 70 11.75 8.53 -21.59
CA THR A 70 10.34 8.90 -21.59
C THR A 70 9.60 8.08 -20.55
N ALA A 71 9.10 8.74 -19.51
CA ALA A 71 8.19 8.15 -18.53
C ALA A 71 6.75 8.41 -18.98
N VAL A 72 5.92 7.36 -18.96
CA VAL A 72 4.50 7.42 -19.31
C VAL A 72 3.71 6.83 -18.16
N VAL A 73 2.76 7.58 -17.64
CA VAL A 73 1.87 7.12 -16.57
C VAL A 73 0.54 6.75 -17.20
N THR A 74 0.04 5.55 -16.90
CA THR A 74 -1.24 5.05 -17.42
C THR A 74 -2.16 4.57 -16.31
N TYR A 75 -3.48 4.63 -16.53
CA TYR A 75 -4.46 3.87 -15.74
C TYR A 75 -5.19 2.85 -16.63
N THR A 76 -5.90 1.90 -16.02
CA THR A 76 -6.74 0.94 -16.76
C THR A 76 -8.19 1.42 -16.78
N ASN A 77 -8.79 1.52 -17.96
CA ASN A 77 -10.19 1.92 -18.08
C ASN A 77 -11.16 0.75 -17.78
N SER A 78 -12.47 1.03 -17.80
CA SER A 78 -13.51 0.01 -17.52
C SER A 78 -13.53 -1.16 -18.51
N ALA A 79 -12.88 -1.02 -19.68
CA ALA A 79 -12.74 -2.09 -20.67
C ALA A 79 -11.47 -2.95 -20.47
N GLY A 80 -10.62 -2.61 -19.49
CA GLY A 80 -9.36 -3.30 -19.23
C GLY A 80 -8.19 -2.79 -20.09
N ASN A 81 -8.33 -1.66 -20.79
CA ASN A 81 -7.30 -1.11 -21.66
C ASN A 81 -6.47 -0.03 -20.93
N PRO A 82 -5.14 0.03 -21.17
CA PRO A 82 -4.30 1.10 -20.63
C PRO A 82 -4.57 2.42 -21.34
N VAL A 83 -4.78 3.49 -20.58
CA VAL A 83 -4.98 4.87 -21.06
C VAL A 83 -3.86 5.75 -20.53
N ALA A 84 -3.24 6.57 -21.39
CA ALA A 84 -2.17 7.47 -20.98
C ALA A 84 -2.70 8.65 -20.16
N ALA A 85 -2.36 8.71 -18.88
CA ALA A 85 -2.67 9.82 -17.97
C ALA A 85 -1.68 10.99 -18.15
N GLY A 86 -0.41 10.68 -18.36
CA GLY A 86 0.67 11.65 -18.50
C GLY A 86 1.88 11.05 -19.21
N ALA A 87 2.72 11.90 -19.79
CA ALA A 87 3.98 11.49 -20.38
C ALA A 87 4.99 12.64 -20.30
N THR A 88 6.24 12.32 -19.99
CA THR A 88 7.33 13.29 -19.95
C THR A 88 8.61 12.66 -20.47
N THR A 89 9.24 13.33 -21.43
CA THR A 89 10.58 13.00 -21.91
C THR A 89 11.56 13.98 -21.31
N THR A 90 12.57 13.47 -20.61
CA THR A 90 13.58 14.31 -19.96
C THR A 90 14.93 13.61 -19.92
N ASN A 91 15.98 14.43 -19.82
CA ASN A 91 17.32 13.96 -19.49
C ASN A 91 17.55 14.14 -17.98
N VAL A 92 17.67 13.04 -17.24
CA VAL A 92 17.84 13.08 -15.78
C VAL A 92 19.29 13.41 -15.36
N GLY A 93 20.19 13.67 -16.31
CA GLY A 93 21.56 14.16 -16.07
C GLY A 93 22.54 13.16 -15.45
N SER A 94 22.06 12.01 -14.96
CA SER A 94 22.84 10.93 -14.35
C SER A 94 22.19 9.57 -14.65
N ALA A 95 22.85 8.46 -14.30
CA ALA A 95 22.28 7.13 -14.49
C ALA A 95 21.05 6.84 -13.60
N SER A 96 20.76 7.73 -12.65
CA SER A 96 19.59 7.69 -11.77
C SER A 96 19.08 9.11 -11.50
N GLY A 97 17.78 9.23 -11.23
CA GLY A 97 17.14 10.49 -10.88
C GLY A 97 15.62 10.34 -10.79
N THR A 98 14.92 11.46 -10.69
CA THR A 98 13.46 11.50 -10.62
C THR A 98 12.91 12.21 -11.85
N VAL A 99 11.91 11.61 -12.49
CA VAL A 99 11.17 12.21 -13.60
C VAL A 99 9.82 12.66 -13.07
N SER A 100 9.59 13.96 -13.05
CA SER A 100 8.27 14.51 -12.73
C SER A 100 7.41 14.48 -13.99
N VAL A 101 6.35 13.67 -13.96
CA VAL A 101 5.43 13.46 -15.08
C VAL A 101 4.17 14.27 -14.86
N SER A 102 3.96 15.29 -15.71
CA SER A 102 2.71 16.04 -15.69
C SER A 102 1.55 15.19 -16.21
N ILE A 103 0.48 15.14 -15.42
CA ILE A 103 -0.75 14.41 -15.71
C ILE A 103 -1.70 15.35 -16.44
N GLY A 104 -1.99 15.03 -17.71
CA GLY A 104 -2.92 15.78 -18.54
C GLY A 104 -4.32 15.17 -18.59
N ASP A 105 -4.47 13.91 -18.20
CA ASP A 105 -5.74 13.23 -18.04
C ASP A 105 -5.88 12.69 -16.62
N ALA A 106 -6.85 13.26 -15.88
CA ALA A 106 -7.17 12.88 -14.51
C ALA A 106 -8.12 11.67 -14.43
N GLY A 107 -8.40 11.01 -15.56
CA GLY A 107 -9.05 9.71 -15.55
C GLY A 107 -8.27 8.70 -14.70
N GLY A 108 -8.98 7.80 -14.03
CA GLY A 108 -8.36 6.79 -13.17
C GLY A 108 -7.87 7.28 -11.81
N PHE A 109 -7.97 8.58 -11.49
CA PHE A 109 -7.66 9.13 -10.17
C PHE A 109 -8.91 9.23 -9.27
N PRO A 110 -8.83 8.85 -7.98
CA PRO A 110 -7.79 8.00 -7.41
C PRO A 110 -7.79 6.62 -8.02
N GLY A 111 -6.62 5.99 -8.04
CA GLY A 111 -6.55 4.62 -8.46
C GLY A 111 -5.15 4.13 -8.77
N SER A 112 -5.11 2.86 -9.17
CA SER A 112 -3.88 2.24 -9.63
C SER A 112 -3.46 2.82 -10.97
N HIS A 113 -2.23 3.32 -11.00
CA HIS A 113 -1.52 3.78 -12.17
C HIS A 113 -0.26 2.95 -12.35
N THR A 114 0.20 2.84 -13.58
CA THR A 114 1.46 2.20 -13.94
C THR A 114 2.35 3.23 -14.61
N ALA A 115 3.54 3.44 -14.06
CA ALA A 115 4.61 4.17 -14.73
C ALA A 115 5.36 3.20 -15.65
N HIS A 116 5.51 3.58 -16.91
CA HIS A 116 6.24 2.83 -17.93
C HIS A 116 7.43 3.68 -18.40
N LEU A 117 8.60 3.06 -18.52
CA LEU A 117 9.77 3.72 -19.08
C LEU A 117 10.06 3.23 -20.49
N PHE A 118 10.31 4.19 -21.36
CA PHE A 118 10.62 3.99 -22.77
C PHE A 118 11.91 4.69 -23.15
N ASN A 119 12.61 4.12 -24.12
CA ASN A 119 13.62 4.86 -24.86
C ASN A 119 12.89 5.93 -25.69
N PRO A 120 13.28 7.21 -25.61
CA PRO A 120 12.68 8.26 -26.42
C PRO A 120 12.68 7.95 -27.93
N ASP A 121 13.69 7.21 -28.40
CA ASP A 121 13.83 6.82 -29.81
C ASP A 121 12.80 5.76 -30.26
N ASP A 122 12.26 4.97 -29.33
CA ASP A 122 11.35 3.86 -29.62
C ASP A 122 9.87 4.30 -29.64
N LEU A 123 9.55 5.44 -29.01
CA LEU A 123 8.24 6.05 -29.13
C LEU A 123 8.18 6.87 -30.41
N SER A 124 7.23 6.52 -31.30
CA SER A 124 7.08 7.23 -32.58
C SER A 124 7.00 8.75 -32.37
N ALA A 125 7.57 9.53 -33.30
CA ALA A 125 7.71 11.00 -33.24
C ALA A 125 6.40 11.80 -33.00
N SER A 126 5.25 11.15 -32.99
CA SER A 126 3.95 11.74 -32.65
C SER A 126 3.72 11.92 -31.15
N GLY A 127 4.61 11.42 -30.29
CA GLY A 127 4.46 11.47 -28.84
C GLY A 127 3.37 10.52 -28.32
N VAL A 128 3.18 10.51 -27.01
CA VAL A 128 2.15 9.71 -26.34
C VAL A 128 0.87 10.55 -26.22
N PRO A 129 -0.24 10.15 -26.87
CA PRO A 129 -1.48 10.90 -26.82
C PRO A 129 -2.17 10.74 -25.46
N ILE A 130 -2.11 11.80 -24.64
CA ILE A 130 -2.74 11.85 -23.32
C ILE A 130 -4.27 11.76 -23.43
N GLY A 131 -4.89 11.01 -22.52
CA GLY A 131 -6.32 10.74 -22.49
C GLY A 131 -6.81 9.71 -23.51
N SER A 132 -5.90 8.96 -24.13
CA SER A 132 -6.27 7.93 -25.11
C SER A 132 -5.69 6.57 -24.79
N GLU A 133 -6.39 5.53 -25.26
CA GLU A 133 -5.96 4.15 -25.10
C GLU A 133 -4.63 3.91 -25.84
N LEU A 134 -3.67 3.32 -25.13
CA LEU A 134 -2.41 2.89 -25.73
C LEU A 134 -2.56 1.51 -26.33
N ALA A 135 -2.03 1.34 -27.54
CA ALA A 135 -1.94 0.02 -28.17
C ALA A 135 -1.05 -0.89 -27.32
N SER A 136 -1.42 -2.17 -27.21
CA SER A 136 -0.62 -3.15 -26.45
C SER A 136 0.81 -3.26 -26.96
N SER A 137 1.05 -3.06 -28.26
CA SER A 137 2.40 -3.00 -28.83
C SER A 137 3.22 -1.89 -28.18
N THR A 138 2.65 -0.68 -28.05
CA THR A 138 3.34 0.45 -27.40
C THR A 138 3.66 0.12 -25.96
N VAL A 139 2.71 -0.41 -25.18
CA VAL A 139 2.99 -0.76 -23.78
C VAL A 139 4.05 -1.87 -23.68
N ASN A 140 4.09 -2.80 -24.63
CA ASN A 140 5.07 -3.89 -24.63
C ASN A 140 6.49 -3.46 -25.05
N ASP A 141 6.64 -2.30 -25.69
CA ASP A 141 7.95 -1.74 -26.06
C ASP A 141 8.67 -1.07 -24.88
N ARG A 142 8.02 -1.01 -23.70
CA ARG A 142 8.62 -0.47 -22.48
C ARG A 142 9.77 -1.36 -22.00
N PHE A 143 10.81 -0.76 -21.44
CA PHE A 143 11.93 -1.52 -20.87
C PHE A 143 11.81 -1.73 -19.36
N ALA A 144 11.03 -0.89 -18.67
CA ALA A 144 10.73 -1.03 -17.25
C ALA A 144 9.33 -0.51 -16.95
N PHE A 145 8.70 -1.03 -15.89
CA PHE A 145 7.44 -0.50 -15.37
C PHE A 145 7.30 -0.82 -13.89
N ASP A 146 6.51 0.00 -13.21
CA ASP A 146 6.09 -0.21 -11.82
C ASP A 146 4.72 0.44 -11.61
N SER A 147 3.96 -0.05 -10.63
CA SER A 147 2.59 0.39 -10.38
C SER A 147 2.44 0.95 -8.99
N ALA A 148 1.63 2.00 -8.87
CA ALA A 148 1.34 2.69 -7.62
C ALA A 148 -0.13 3.10 -7.57
N PHE A 149 -0.65 3.28 -6.37
CA PHE A 149 -1.86 4.03 -6.11
C PHE A 149 -1.54 5.53 -6.07
N VAL A 150 -2.23 6.31 -6.90
CA VAL A 150 -2.04 7.76 -6.95
C VAL A 150 -3.31 8.48 -6.53
N GLN A 151 -3.17 9.37 -5.55
CA GLN A 151 -4.24 10.20 -4.98
C GLN A 151 -4.19 11.62 -5.55
N ARG A 152 -5.26 12.40 -5.42
CA ARG A 152 -5.23 13.82 -5.83
C ARG A 152 -4.77 14.71 -4.67
N SER A 153 -3.79 15.60 -4.88
CA SER A 153 -3.30 16.52 -3.84
C SER A 153 -4.30 17.60 -3.41
N ASP A 154 -5.37 17.82 -4.17
CA ASP A 154 -6.41 18.79 -3.83
C ASP A 154 -7.37 18.29 -2.73
N ARG A 155 -7.15 17.06 -2.22
CA ARG A 155 -8.02 16.40 -1.25
C ARG A 155 -7.16 15.81 -0.13
N GLU A 156 -7.39 16.34 1.07
CA GLU A 156 -6.87 15.78 2.32
C GLU A 156 -7.74 14.56 2.66
N GLY A 157 -7.10 13.41 2.90
CA GLY A 157 -7.75 12.16 3.29
C GLY A 157 -7.73 11.01 2.28
N LYS A 158 -7.98 9.81 2.80
CA LYS A 158 -8.04 8.54 2.05
C LYS A 158 -9.28 8.51 1.16
N GLU A 159 -9.05 8.45 -0.15
CA GLU A 159 -10.14 8.52 -1.12
C GLU A 159 -10.86 7.16 -1.28
N ILE A 160 -12.17 7.15 -1.05
CA ILE A 160 -13.04 5.96 -1.07
C ILE A 160 -13.96 5.99 -2.28
N VAL A 161 -13.92 4.95 -3.11
CA VAL A 161 -14.72 4.85 -4.33
C VAL A 161 -15.97 3.99 -4.12
N ASN A 162 -16.84 3.97 -5.13
CA ASN A 162 -18.08 3.21 -5.08
C ASN A 162 -17.81 1.70 -4.95
N GLY A 163 -18.47 1.06 -3.99
CA GLY A 163 -18.33 -0.36 -3.69
C GLY A 163 -17.20 -0.72 -2.73
N SER A 164 -16.43 0.26 -2.24
CA SER A 164 -15.34 0.03 -1.28
C SER A 164 -15.84 -0.52 0.06
N THR A 165 -15.00 -1.33 0.70
CA THR A 165 -15.14 -1.67 2.12
C THR A 165 -14.32 -0.67 2.94
N ILE A 166 -14.92 -0.19 4.02
CA ILE A 166 -14.34 0.73 4.99
C ILE A 166 -14.54 0.14 6.38
N TYR A 167 -13.73 0.57 7.34
CA TYR A 167 -13.67 -0.04 8.67
C TYR A 167 -14.07 0.95 9.75
N GLN A 168 -14.67 0.43 10.82
CA GLN A 168 -14.85 1.19 12.06
C GLN A 168 -13.49 1.69 12.56
N GLY A 169 -13.46 2.90 13.12
CA GLY A 169 -12.24 3.58 13.55
C GLY A 169 -11.57 4.42 12.46
N GLU A 170 -11.87 4.20 11.17
CA GLU A 170 -11.29 5.01 10.10
C GLU A 170 -11.76 6.47 10.16
N ASP A 171 -10.81 7.38 9.96
CA ASP A 171 -11.03 8.80 9.81
C ASP A 171 -10.49 9.32 8.48
N ASP A 172 -10.59 10.64 8.28
CA ASP A 172 -10.06 11.34 7.11
C ASP A 172 -10.44 10.69 5.75
N LEU A 173 -11.68 10.24 5.60
CA LEU A 173 -12.15 9.60 4.36
C LEU A 173 -12.78 10.62 3.39
N VAL A 174 -12.45 10.49 2.11
CA VAL A 174 -13.05 11.30 1.03
C VAL A 174 -13.78 10.40 0.05
N PHE A 175 -15.11 10.38 0.10
CA PHE A 175 -15.92 9.57 -0.80
C PHE A 175 -16.04 10.19 -2.19
N LEU A 176 -15.70 9.46 -3.25
CA LEU A 176 -15.62 9.96 -4.61
C LEU A 176 -16.44 9.14 -5.62
N ARG A 177 -17.21 9.84 -6.44
CA ARG A 177 -17.83 9.27 -7.64
C ARG A 177 -16.80 9.14 -8.77
N ALA A 178 -17.15 8.34 -9.78
CA ALA A 178 -16.34 8.14 -11.00
C ALA A 178 -16.14 9.42 -11.85
N ASN A 179 -16.92 10.48 -11.60
CA ASN A 179 -16.73 11.80 -12.22
C ASN A 179 -15.93 12.76 -11.31
N ASN A 180 -15.28 12.23 -10.28
CA ASN A 180 -14.50 12.91 -9.27
C ASN A 180 -15.30 13.87 -8.39
N ASN A 181 -16.64 13.85 -8.40
CA ASN A 181 -17.41 14.63 -7.44
C ASN A 181 -17.43 13.95 -6.07
N THR A 182 -17.23 14.73 -5.01
CA THR A 182 -17.32 14.24 -3.64
C THR A 182 -18.74 13.83 -3.28
N VAL A 183 -18.85 12.78 -2.48
CA VAL A 183 -20.07 12.34 -1.84
C VAL A 183 -19.98 12.78 -0.38
N SER A 184 -21.02 13.44 0.11
CA SER A 184 -21.09 13.75 1.55
C SER A 184 -21.27 12.45 2.33
N PRO A 185 -20.48 12.17 3.38
CA PRO A 185 -20.68 11.01 4.24
C PRO A 185 -22.11 10.93 4.78
N ALA A 186 -22.71 12.07 5.13
CA ALA A 186 -24.08 12.11 5.65
C ALA A 186 -25.15 11.68 4.64
N ALA A 187 -24.83 11.65 3.34
CA ALA A 187 -25.73 11.16 2.29
C ALA A 187 -25.74 9.64 2.20
N LEU A 188 -24.71 8.95 2.71
CA LEU A 188 -24.64 7.51 2.82
C LEU A 188 -25.49 7.07 4.01
N GLN A 189 -26.57 6.35 3.74
CA GLN A 189 -27.47 5.82 4.76
C GLN A 189 -27.40 4.30 4.79
N LYS A 190 -27.48 3.72 5.99
CA LYS A 190 -27.53 2.27 6.16
C LYS A 190 -28.75 1.70 5.44
N THR A 191 -28.53 0.71 4.58
CA THR A 191 -29.56 0.25 3.62
C THR A 191 -30.46 -0.86 4.15
N ALA A 192 -30.06 -1.56 5.22
CA ALA A 192 -30.83 -2.65 5.80
C ALA A 192 -30.38 -3.01 7.22
N GLY A 193 -31.26 -3.70 7.94
CA GLY A 193 -30.98 -4.26 9.26
C GLY A 193 -31.28 -3.29 10.39
N ASN A 194 -30.66 -3.53 11.54
CA ASN A 194 -30.75 -2.57 12.66
C ASN A 194 -30.09 -1.25 12.23
N ASP A 195 -30.68 -0.13 12.63
CA ASP A 195 -30.21 1.22 12.32
C ASP A 195 -30.31 1.61 10.83
N GLU A 196 -31.17 0.94 10.05
CA GLU A 196 -31.54 1.37 8.68
C GLU A 196 -31.96 2.85 8.64
N GLY A 197 -31.51 3.57 7.62
CA GLY A 197 -31.74 5.00 7.45
C GLY A 197 -30.82 5.89 8.28
N THR A 198 -29.93 5.33 9.10
CA THR A 198 -28.92 6.11 9.83
C THR A 198 -27.82 6.55 8.86
N SER A 199 -27.50 7.84 8.86
CA SER A 199 -26.40 8.42 8.09
C SER A 199 -25.03 7.98 8.62
N LEU A 200 -24.08 7.80 7.72
CA LEU A 200 -22.67 7.64 8.06
C LEU A 200 -22.09 9.01 8.46
N ASN A 201 -21.29 9.02 9.52
CA ASN A 201 -20.54 10.18 9.97
C ASN A 201 -19.05 9.86 9.96
N LEU A 202 -18.22 10.89 9.75
CA LEU A 202 -16.78 10.81 9.93
C LEU A 202 -16.38 11.55 11.22
N PRO A 203 -15.41 11.04 11.99
CA PRO A 203 -14.77 9.73 11.84
C PRO A 203 -15.76 8.57 12.01
N ILE A 204 -15.48 7.41 11.41
CA ILE A 204 -16.32 6.23 11.57
C ILE A 204 -16.12 5.73 13.00
N GLY A 205 -17.13 5.89 13.85
CA GLY A 205 -17.06 5.42 15.23
C GLY A 205 -16.77 3.93 15.32
N GLU A 206 -16.04 3.52 16.36
CA GLU A 206 -15.79 2.10 16.69
C GLU A 206 -17.10 1.31 16.91
N ASP A 207 -18.17 2.00 17.29
CA ASP A 207 -19.52 1.46 17.49
C ASP A 207 -20.48 1.72 16.32
N ALA A 208 -19.97 2.25 15.19
CA ALA A 208 -20.79 2.54 14.02
C ALA A 208 -21.45 1.27 13.48
N ALA A 209 -22.71 1.34 13.07
CA ALA A 209 -23.47 0.15 12.75
C ALA A 209 -22.95 -0.52 11.45
N THR A 210 -22.32 -1.70 11.51
CA THR A 210 -21.77 -2.39 10.33
C THR A 210 -22.83 -2.71 9.27
N GLY A 211 -22.41 -2.82 8.01
CA GLY A 211 -23.26 -3.22 6.88
C GLY A 211 -23.13 -2.28 5.67
N SER A 212 -24.04 -2.42 4.72
CA SER A 212 -24.05 -1.58 3.52
C SER A 212 -24.65 -0.20 3.81
N TYR A 213 -23.94 0.83 3.35
CA TYR A 213 -24.39 2.20 3.30
C TYR A 213 -24.49 2.65 1.86
N ALA A 214 -25.56 3.36 1.49
CA ALA A 214 -25.73 3.86 0.14
C ALA A 214 -26.42 5.22 0.12
N THR A 215 -26.15 5.97 -0.93
CA THR A 215 -26.91 7.15 -1.32
C THR A 215 -28.10 6.76 -2.20
N ASP A 216 -29.09 7.65 -2.32
CA ASP A 216 -30.24 7.44 -3.20
C ASP A 216 -29.86 7.33 -4.69
N ASP A 217 -28.71 7.90 -5.08
CA ASP A 217 -28.20 7.87 -6.46
C ASP A 217 -27.28 6.68 -6.77
N GLY A 218 -27.12 5.74 -5.83
CA GLY A 218 -26.47 4.45 -6.07
C GLY A 218 -24.97 4.38 -5.78
N PHE A 219 -24.40 5.40 -5.13
CA PHE A 219 -23.07 5.29 -4.53
C PHE A 219 -23.19 4.50 -3.21
N SER A 220 -22.38 3.47 -3.02
CA SER A 220 -22.42 2.62 -1.84
C SER A 220 -21.04 2.23 -1.33
N VAL A 221 -20.98 1.92 -0.04
CA VAL A 221 -19.81 1.38 0.67
C VAL A 221 -20.28 0.33 1.66
N VAL A 222 -19.37 -0.49 2.16
CA VAL A 222 -19.63 -1.46 3.23
C VAL A 222 -18.79 -1.13 4.45
N VAL A 223 -19.43 -0.85 5.58
CA VAL A 223 -18.75 -0.66 6.86
C VAL A 223 -18.57 -2.02 7.55
N GLN A 224 -17.35 -2.36 7.95
CA GLN A 224 -17.02 -3.58 8.69
C GLN A 224 -16.27 -3.29 9.99
N GLU A 225 -16.32 -4.24 10.91
CA GLU A 225 -15.46 -4.23 12.10
C GLU A 225 -14.05 -4.69 11.71
N PRO A 226 -12.99 -3.94 12.09
CA PRO A 226 -11.62 -4.39 11.92
C PRO A 226 -11.36 -5.58 12.86
N ARG A 227 -10.75 -6.64 12.35
CA ARG A 227 -10.38 -7.81 13.14
C ARG A 227 -9.04 -8.39 12.74
N ILE A 228 -8.26 -8.74 13.75
CA ILE A 228 -7.09 -9.61 13.63
C ILE A 228 -7.57 -11.04 13.90
N THR A 229 -7.46 -11.90 12.89
CA THR A 229 -7.90 -13.31 12.98
C THR A 229 -6.81 -14.22 13.51
N THR A 230 -5.54 -13.87 13.24
CA THR A 230 -4.37 -14.66 13.65
C THR A 230 -3.32 -13.70 14.20
N SER A 231 -2.71 -14.06 15.32
CA SER A 231 -1.58 -13.37 15.93
C SER A 231 -0.77 -14.40 16.71
N GLU A 232 0.39 -14.78 16.18
CA GLU A 232 1.20 -15.84 16.77
C GLU A 232 2.69 -15.66 16.51
N VAL A 233 3.50 -16.13 17.44
CA VAL A 233 4.95 -16.23 17.28
C VAL A 233 5.26 -17.65 16.81
N GLN A 234 5.93 -17.77 15.68
CA GLN A 234 6.31 -19.05 15.09
C GLN A 234 7.82 -19.22 15.04
N LEU A 235 8.25 -20.48 15.07
CA LEU A 235 9.60 -20.87 14.65
C LEU A 235 9.70 -20.77 13.11
N PRO A 236 10.93 -20.70 12.54
CA PRO A 236 11.14 -20.74 11.09
C PRO A 236 10.52 -21.96 10.39
N SER A 237 10.26 -23.02 11.14
CA SER A 237 9.60 -24.24 10.65
C SER A 237 8.07 -24.13 10.51
N GLY A 238 7.47 -22.98 10.87
CA GLY A 238 6.01 -22.77 10.84
C GLY A 238 5.24 -23.55 11.90
N ASN A 239 5.89 -23.94 13.00
CA ASN A 239 5.26 -24.60 14.13
C ASN A 239 5.05 -23.59 15.25
N ASP A 240 3.88 -23.62 15.88
CA ASP A 240 3.56 -22.86 17.09
C ASP A 240 4.57 -23.17 18.20
N ILE A 241 4.91 -22.15 18.97
CA ILE A 241 5.93 -22.26 20.01
C ILE A 241 5.27 -22.51 21.35
N GLU A 242 5.45 -23.73 21.87
CA GLU A 242 5.16 -24.02 23.29
C GLU A 242 6.31 -23.55 24.21
N GLU A 243 7.55 -23.52 23.70
CA GLU A 243 8.75 -23.11 24.45
C GLU A 243 9.84 -22.59 23.49
N VAL A 244 10.39 -21.40 23.76
CA VAL A 244 11.52 -20.84 22.99
C VAL A 244 12.82 -21.41 23.55
N SER A 245 13.53 -22.24 22.78
CA SER A 245 14.91 -22.61 23.14
C SER A 245 15.86 -21.46 22.78
N THR A 246 16.88 -21.25 23.61
CA THR A 246 17.91 -20.21 23.38
C THR A 246 18.63 -20.34 22.03
N SER A 247 18.61 -21.52 21.42
CA SER A 247 19.16 -21.77 20.08
C SER A 247 18.32 -21.23 18.93
N ASN A 248 17.05 -20.87 19.19
CA ASN A 248 16.08 -20.43 18.18
C ASN A 248 15.54 -19.02 18.49
N ALA A 249 16.08 -18.38 19.54
CA ALA A 249 15.65 -17.05 19.97
C ALA A 249 15.99 -15.95 18.96
N ASP A 250 16.94 -16.20 18.05
CA ASP A 250 17.42 -15.28 17.00
C ASP A 250 16.60 -15.33 15.70
N SER A 251 15.60 -16.22 15.62
CA SER A 251 14.96 -16.57 14.35
C SER A 251 13.44 -16.72 14.49
N LEU A 252 12.85 -16.01 15.45
CA LEU A 252 11.41 -16.02 15.64
C LEU A 252 10.73 -15.12 14.61
N THR A 253 9.44 -15.36 14.38
CA THR A 253 8.63 -14.53 13.48
C THR A 253 7.27 -14.31 14.08
N ILE A 254 6.84 -13.06 14.16
CA ILE A 254 5.48 -12.68 14.53
C ILE A 254 4.66 -12.72 13.25
N ASN A 255 3.69 -13.62 13.18
CA ASN A 255 2.76 -13.76 12.06
C ASN A 255 1.39 -13.21 12.45
N ALA A 256 0.76 -12.53 11.51
CA ALA A 256 -0.58 -11.99 11.71
C ALA A 256 -1.42 -12.11 10.44
N GLU A 257 -2.72 -12.27 10.66
CA GLU A 257 -3.74 -12.19 9.62
C GLU A 257 -4.85 -11.26 10.10
N TRP A 258 -5.25 -10.33 9.25
CA TRP A 258 -6.31 -9.36 9.53
C TRP A 258 -7.14 -9.06 8.27
N ASN A 259 -8.36 -8.55 8.47
CA ASN A 259 -9.30 -8.28 7.38
C ASN A 259 -9.23 -6.85 6.81
N PHE A 260 -8.33 -6.01 7.31
CA PHE A 260 -8.24 -4.58 6.98
C PHE A 260 -6.88 -4.20 6.35
N ALA A 261 -6.15 -5.15 5.78
CA ALA A 261 -4.82 -4.88 5.19
C ALA A 261 -4.83 -3.92 4.00
N ASP A 262 -5.92 -3.89 3.23
CA ASP A 262 -6.09 -2.89 2.16
C ASP A 262 -6.38 -1.49 2.71
N ALA A 263 -6.70 -1.40 4.00
CA ALA A 263 -7.08 -0.18 4.65
C ALA A 263 -5.96 0.40 5.52
N GLU A 264 -5.35 -0.43 6.36
CA GLU A 264 -4.35 -0.04 7.35
C GLU A 264 -3.38 -1.19 7.64
N ASP A 265 -2.17 -0.78 8.02
CA ASP A 265 -1.14 -1.65 8.57
C ASP A 265 -1.45 -1.98 10.04
N ILE A 266 -0.81 -3.02 10.55
CA ILE A 266 -0.82 -3.31 11.99
C ILE A 266 0.52 -2.93 12.61
N GLU A 267 0.46 -2.33 13.79
CA GLU A 267 1.62 -2.04 14.63
C GLU A 267 1.91 -3.25 15.50
N VAL A 268 3.19 -3.54 15.65
CA VAL A 268 3.72 -4.59 16.50
C VAL A 268 4.43 -3.92 17.66
N THR A 269 4.01 -4.23 18.88
CA THR A 269 4.73 -3.81 20.09
C THR A 269 5.17 -5.03 20.88
N VAL A 270 6.45 -5.04 21.24
CA VAL A 270 7.07 -6.05 22.09
C VAL A 270 7.46 -5.41 23.42
N GLU A 271 6.93 -5.94 24.52
CA GLU A 271 7.22 -5.45 25.87
C GLU A 271 7.97 -6.50 26.71
N ASP A 272 8.95 -6.02 27.48
CA ASP A 272 9.64 -6.83 28.48
C ASP A 272 8.73 -7.13 29.70
N PRO A 273 9.14 -8.01 30.64
CA PRO A 273 8.33 -8.31 31.83
C PRO A 273 8.08 -7.14 32.77
N SER A 274 8.79 -6.02 32.61
CA SER A 274 8.58 -4.78 33.36
C SER A 274 7.55 -3.86 32.68
N GLY A 275 7.12 -4.19 31.46
CA GLY A 275 6.26 -3.37 30.60
C GLY A 275 7.03 -2.30 29.83
N ALA A 276 8.35 -2.44 29.67
CA ALA A 276 9.14 -1.54 28.85
C ALA A 276 9.07 -2.00 27.38
N ASP A 277 8.78 -1.06 26.48
CA ASP A 277 8.84 -1.29 25.04
C ASP A 277 10.28 -1.57 24.58
N ILE A 278 10.46 -2.75 24.02
CA ILE A 278 11.73 -3.25 23.46
C ILE A 278 11.61 -3.54 21.96
N THR A 279 10.51 -3.15 21.30
CA THR A 279 10.21 -3.44 19.87
C THR A 279 11.40 -3.15 18.97
N ASN A 280 11.95 -1.93 19.06
CA ASN A 280 13.07 -1.49 18.24
C ASN A 280 14.41 -2.20 18.52
N VAL A 281 14.50 -2.96 19.61
CA VAL A 281 15.67 -3.75 19.96
C VAL A 281 15.58 -5.14 19.33
N VAL A 282 14.36 -5.68 19.23
CA VAL A 282 14.10 -7.08 18.90
C VAL A 282 13.44 -7.30 17.56
N THR A 283 12.96 -6.25 16.88
CA THR A 283 12.37 -6.34 15.54
C THR A 283 13.08 -5.43 14.55
N ASN A 284 13.02 -5.82 13.28
CA ASN A 284 13.53 -5.03 12.15
C ASN A 284 12.46 -4.12 11.52
N SER A 285 11.20 -4.30 11.92
CA SER A 285 10.05 -3.48 11.56
C SER A 285 9.10 -3.48 12.76
N ASP A 286 8.39 -2.39 12.98
CA ASP A 286 7.28 -2.28 13.93
C ASP A 286 5.93 -2.30 13.22
N THR A 287 5.90 -2.41 11.89
CA THR A 287 4.67 -2.52 11.10
C THR A 287 4.63 -3.78 10.23
N ILE A 288 3.42 -4.29 9.99
CA ILE A 288 3.14 -5.32 8.98
C ILE A 288 2.06 -4.79 8.04
N GLY A 289 2.41 -4.60 6.77
CA GLY A 289 1.53 -3.94 5.78
C GLY A 289 0.85 -4.85 4.76
N SER A 290 0.79 -6.16 5.01
CA SER A 290 0.09 -7.10 4.14
C SER A 290 -0.46 -8.27 4.92
N SER A 291 -1.68 -8.73 4.64
CA SER A 291 -2.30 -9.89 5.30
C SER A 291 -2.45 -11.07 4.32
N PRO A 292 -1.99 -12.29 4.65
CA PRO A 292 -1.17 -12.64 5.81
C PRO A 292 0.20 -11.95 5.75
N GLY A 293 0.74 -11.59 6.90
CA GLY A 293 2.03 -10.90 6.99
C GLY A 293 2.82 -11.28 8.22
N SER A 294 4.10 -10.91 8.21
CA SER A 294 4.99 -11.23 9.31
C SER A 294 6.15 -10.25 9.48
N VAL A 295 6.71 -10.24 10.69
CA VAL A 295 7.93 -9.51 11.04
C VAL A 295 8.89 -10.40 11.82
N GLY A 296 10.20 -10.19 11.58
CA GLY A 296 11.24 -10.94 12.28
C GLY A 296 11.36 -10.49 13.73
N LEU A 297 11.59 -11.46 14.62
CA LEU A 297 11.79 -11.24 16.04
C LEU A 297 13.09 -11.93 16.50
N ASP A 298 14.00 -11.15 17.07
CA ASP A 298 15.28 -11.56 17.62
C ASP A 298 15.33 -11.26 19.12
N LEU A 299 15.20 -12.31 19.93
CA LEU A 299 15.31 -12.28 21.39
C LEU A 299 16.66 -12.82 21.88
N SER A 300 17.66 -12.96 21.01
CA SER A 300 18.94 -13.58 21.38
C SER A 300 19.77 -12.74 22.36
N GLU A 301 19.58 -11.42 22.34
CA GLU A 301 20.22 -10.47 23.26
C GLU A 301 19.35 -10.16 24.49
N GLU A 302 18.10 -10.61 24.51
CA GLU A 302 17.17 -10.42 25.62
C GLU A 302 17.32 -11.54 26.66
N ASP A 303 17.39 -11.16 27.94
CA ASP A 303 17.64 -12.09 29.04
C ASP A 303 16.36 -12.93 29.27
N ALA A 304 16.34 -14.16 28.75
CA ALA A 304 15.26 -15.14 28.89
C ALA A 304 15.04 -15.63 30.34
#